data_AF-A0A3D2R281-F1
#
_entry.id   AF-A0A3D2R281-F1
#
_cell.length_a   1.000
_cell.length_b   1.000
_cell.length_c   1.000
_cell.angle_alpha   90.00
_cell.angle_beta   90.00
_cell.angle_gamma   90.00
#
_symmetry.space_group_name_H-M   'P 1'
#
loop_
_entity.id
_entity.type
_entity.pdbx_description
1 polymer ?
#
loop_
_entity_poly.entity_id
_entity_poly.type
_entity_poly.pdbx_seq_one_letter_code
_entity_poly.pdbx_strand_id
1 'polypeptide(L)'
;DQNIKSRQINFEKHTEFFQQYDQFFVLPKQNPNAETGWLAYPMIVKDDAPFNRTDLQIFLEKRNIQTRVVFTGNILRQPGYKDIDCIGKADDFTNADNVMRGGILLALHHGLTDEMIDHVHSSCSLFLEELEK
;
A
#
# COMPACT_ATOMS: atom_id res chain seq x y z
N ASP A 1 1.65 13.98 20.75
CA ASP A 1 2.15 14.89 19.70
C ASP A 1 3.30 14.31 18.89
N GLN A 2 4.37 13.80 19.50
CA GLN A 2 5.50 13.22 18.75
C GLN A 2 5.10 12.01 17.88
N ASN A 3 4.20 11.14 18.36
CA ASN A 3 3.74 9.98 17.59
C ASN A 3 3.09 10.35 16.26
N ILE A 4 2.25 11.39 16.22
CA ILE A 4 1.58 11.83 14.98
C ILE A 4 2.61 12.43 14.03
N LYS A 5 3.49 13.31 14.54
CA LYS A 5 4.57 13.92 13.75
C LYS A 5 5.49 12.88 13.11
N SER A 6 5.91 11.85 13.85
CA SER A 6 6.72 10.76 13.29
C SER A 6 6.01 10.01 12.16
N ARG A 7 4.70 9.76 12.30
CA ARG A 7 3.90 9.12 11.24
C ARG A 7 3.80 10.01 9.99
N GLN A 8 3.64 11.32 10.16
CA GLN A 8 3.61 12.30 9.07
C GLN A 8 4.96 12.37 8.35
N ILE A 9 6.08 12.43 9.07
CA ILE A 9 7.44 12.39 8.50
C ILE A 9 7.67 11.10 7.71
N ASN A 10 7.27 9.96 8.27
CA ASN A 10 7.40 8.67 7.57
C ASN A 10 6.52 8.63 6.31
N PHE A 11 5.37 9.32 6.32
CA PHE A 11 4.46 9.35 5.17
C PHE A 11 5.07 10.13 4.02
N GLU A 12 5.71 11.26 4.34
CA GLU A 12 6.47 12.08 3.38
C GLU A 12 7.64 11.27 2.80
N LYS A 13 8.45 10.61 3.64
CA LYS A 13 9.57 9.76 3.19
C LYS A 13 9.13 8.67 2.22
N HIS A 14 8.05 7.94 2.53
CA HIS A 14 7.53 6.94 1.59
C HIS A 14 6.98 7.58 0.31
N THR A 15 6.29 8.71 0.42
CA THR A 15 5.73 9.40 -0.77
C THR A 15 6.83 9.87 -1.71
N GLU A 16 7.88 10.50 -1.19
CA GLU A 16 9.04 10.92 -1.99
C GLU A 16 9.73 9.72 -2.65
N PHE A 17 9.97 8.64 -1.89
CA PHE A 17 10.62 7.44 -2.40
C PHE A 17 9.80 6.70 -3.46
N PHE A 18 8.47 6.60 -3.33
CA PHE A 18 7.66 5.89 -4.32
C PHE A 18 7.28 6.76 -5.52
N GLN A 19 7.44 8.09 -5.44
CA GLN A 19 7.14 9.00 -6.56
C GLN A 19 8.07 8.78 -7.76
N GLN A 20 9.30 8.32 -7.54
CA GLN A 20 10.23 7.90 -8.60
C GLN A 20 9.83 6.58 -9.30
N TYR A 21 8.82 5.88 -8.78
CA TYR A 21 8.27 4.64 -9.35
C TYR A 21 6.79 4.78 -9.68
N ASP A 22 6.35 6.00 -10.04
CA ASP A 22 4.96 6.31 -10.32
C ASP A 22 4.38 5.49 -11.48
N GLN A 23 5.22 4.96 -12.40
CA GLN A 23 4.76 4.04 -13.44
C GLN A 23 4.17 2.74 -12.88
N PHE A 24 4.56 2.31 -11.67
CA PHE A 24 4.12 1.03 -11.09
C PHE A 24 3.07 1.18 -9.98
N PHE A 25 2.99 2.34 -9.33
CA PHE A 25 2.15 2.53 -8.15
C PHE A 25 1.19 3.71 -8.26
N VAL A 26 0.00 3.56 -7.68
CA VAL A 26 -0.88 4.69 -7.33
C VAL A 26 -0.63 5.06 -5.87
N LEU A 27 -0.18 6.30 -5.65
CA LEU A 27 0.22 6.81 -4.34
C LEU A 27 -0.94 7.47 -3.59
N PRO A 28 -0.92 7.47 -2.25
CA PRO A 28 -1.94 8.09 -1.44
C PRO A 28 -1.88 9.61 -1.55
N LYS A 29 -3.04 10.27 -1.50
CA LYS A 29 -3.16 11.72 -1.44
C LYS A 29 -3.90 12.11 -0.17
N GLN A 30 -3.24 12.88 0.69
CA GLN A 30 -3.91 13.43 1.88
C GLN A 30 -4.92 14.49 1.45
N ASN A 31 -6.11 14.47 2.08
CA ASN A 31 -7.09 15.52 1.90
C ASN A 31 -6.50 16.84 2.46
N PRO A 32 -6.43 17.93 1.67
CA PRO A 32 -5.81 19.19 2.11
C PRO A 32 -6.53 19.85 3.30
N ASN A 33 -7.78 19.46 3.55
CA ASN A 33 -8.58 19.95 4.69
C ASN A 33 -8.48 19.03 5.92
N ALA A 34 -7.57 18.06 5.93
CA ALA A 34 -7.39 17.12 7.03
C ALA A 34 -5.91 17.03 7.46
N GLU A 35 -5.70 16.97 8.76
CA GLU A 35 -4.44 16.55 9.38
C GLU A 35 -4.65 15.18 10.02
N THR A 36 -3.80 14.20 9.69
CA THR A 36 -3.97 12.83 10.18
C THR A 36 -2.65 12.16 10.53
N GLY A 37 -2.66 11.41 11.63
CA GLY A 37 -1.63 10.42 11.93
C GLY A 37 -1.97 9.11 11.23
N TRP A 38 -1.52 8.96 9.98
CA TRP A 38 -1.77 7.78 9.16
C TRP A 38 -1.44 6.47 9.90
N LEU A 39 -2.36 5.49 9.80
CA LEU A 39 -2.20 4.17 10.45
C LEU A 39 -1.06 3.36 9.81
N ALA A 40 -1.06 3.32 8.48
CA ALA A 40 -0.15 2.62 7.58
C ALA A 40 -0.01 3.45 6.30
N TYR A 41 0.99 3.16 5.47
CA TYR A 41 1.16 3.81 4.16
C TYR A 41 0.43 2.98 3.09
N PRO A 42 -0.70 3.46 2.53
CA PRO A 42 -1.43 2.71 1.52
C PRO A 42 -0.93 3.07 0.12
N MET A 43 -0.68 2.07 -0.71
CA MET A 43 -0.48 2.25 -2.15
C MET A 43 -1.17 1.12 -2.92
N ILE A 44 -1.36 1.32 -4.22
CA ILE A 44 -1.93 0.30 -5.11
C ILE A 44 -0.90 -0.01 -6.18
N VAL A 45 -0.54 -1.29 -6.33
CA VAL A 45 0.19 -1.76 -7.52
C VAL A 45 -0.75 -1.66 -8.72
N LYS A 46 -0.31 -0.96 -9.77
CA LYS A 46 -1.13 -0.77 -10.97
C LYS A 46 -1.28 -2.08 -11.74
N ASP A 47 -2.39 -2.21 -12.46
CA ASP A 47 -2.72 -3.42 -13.23
C ASP A 47 -1.79 -3.64 -14.44
N ASP A 48 -1.12 -2.59 -14.92
CA ASP A 48 -0.16 -2.61 -16.03
C ASP A 48 1.30 -2.76 -15.56
N ALA A 49 1.55 -2.86 -14.25
CA ALA A 49 2.87 -3.17 -13.72
C ALA A 49 3.29 -4.60 -14.13
N PRO A 50 4.59 -4.86 -14.37
CA PRO A 50 5.08 -6.19 -14.78
C PRO A 50 5.07 -7.22 -13.64
N PHE A 51 4.48 -6.87 -12.50
CA PHE A 51 4.34 -7.68 -11.30
C PHE A 51 3.00 -7.40 -10.64
N ASN A 52 2.51 -8.34 -9.84
CA ASN A 52 1.32 -8.12 -9.03
C ASN A 52 1.69 -7.83 -7.56
N ARG A 53 0.70 -7.39 -6.77
CA ARG A 53 0.89 -7.11 -5.34
C ARG A 53 1.52 -8.29 -4.59
N THR A 54 1.05 -9.52 -4.82
CA THR A 54 1.54 -10.71 -4.13
C THR A 54 3.03 -10.94 -4.36
N ASP A 55 3.53 -10.68 -5.58
CA ASP A 55 4.96 -10.83 -5.91
C ASP A 55 5.81 -9.90 -5.02
N LEU A 56 5.43 -8.62 -4.93
CA LEU A 56 6.08 -7.64 -4.05
C LEU A 56 5.98 -8.03 -2.57
N GLN A 57 4.82 -8.50 -2.12
CA GLN A 57 4.63 -8.92 -0.73
C GLN A 57 5.54 -10.09 -0.36
N ILE A 58 5.62 -11.12 -1.21
CA ILE A 58 6.49 -12.29 -1.00
C ILE A 58 7.96 -11.85 -0.97
N PHE A 59 8.37 -10.96 -1.87
CA PHE A 59 9.74 -10.47 -1.91
C PHE A 59 10.10 -9.72 -0.61
N LEU A 60 9.25 -8.79 -0.19
CA LEU A 60 9.46 -8.00 1.04
C LEU A 60 9.44 -8.89 2.28
N GLU A 61 8.53 -9.87 2.36
CA GLU A 61 8.45 -10.81 3.49
C GLU A 61 9.73 -11.64 3.65
N LYS A 62 10.33 -12.12 2.54
CA LYS A 62 11.63 -12.81 2.55
C LYS A 62 12.79 -11.94 3.07
N ARG A 63 12.61 -10.62 3.08
CA ARG A 63 13.56 -9.63 3.62
C ARG A 63 13.15 -9.10 5.00
N ASN A 64 12.28 -9.82 5.70
CA ASN A 64 11.73 -9.44 7.02
C ASN A 64 10.96 -8.11 7.01
N ILE A 65 10.42 -7.71 5.87
CA ILE A 65 9.56 -6.53 5.75
C ILE A 65 8.12 -7.00 5.68
N GLN A 66 7.40 -6.78 6.77
CA GLN A 66 6.01 -7.18 6.85
C GLN A 66 5.10 -6.18 6.14
N THR A 67 4.19 -6.70 5.31
CA THR A 67 3.16 -5.93 4.62
C THR A 67 1.76 -6.42 5.01
N ARG A 68 0.73 -5.66 4.66
CA ARG A 68 -0.68 -6.09 4.76
C ARG A 68 -1.42 -5.79 3.48
N VAL A 69 -2.47 -6.55 3.22
CA VAL A 69 -3.51 -6.15 2.25
C VAL A 69 -4.40 -5.06 2.86
N VAL A 70 -5.11 -4.32 2.01
CA VAL A 70 -6.08 -3.32 2.47
C VAL A 70 -7.37 -4.02 2.92
N PHE A 71 -7.38 -4.45 4.19
CA PHE A 71 -8.53 -5.06 4.86
C PHE A 71 -9.23 -6.13 4.00
N THR A 72 -10.54 -6.00 3.78
CA THR A 72 -11.37 -6.91 2.98
C THR A 72 -11.33 -6.62 1.49
N GLY A 73 -10.73 -5.50 1.06
CA GLY A 73 -10.81 -5.01 -0.31
C GLY A 73 -12.27 -4.71 -0.70
N ASN A 74 -12.83 -5.48 -1.61
CA ASN A 74 -14.25 -5.44 -1.94
C ASN A 74 -15.03 -6.43 -1.07
N ILE A 75 -15.79 -5.90 -0.12
CA ILE A 75 -16.57 -6.71 0.83
C ILE A 75 -17.60 -7.60 0.14
N LEU A 76 -18.16 -7.19 -1.00
CA LEU A 76 -19.14 -7.98 -1.75
C LEU A 76 -18.52 -9.18 -2.49
N ARG A 77 -17.18 -9.26 -2.56
CA ARG A 77 -16.48 -10.45 -3.06
C ARG A 77 -16.13 -11.45 -1.97
N GLN A 78 -16.37 -11.11 -0.69
CA GLN A 78 -16.06 -11.99 0.42
C GLN A 78 -17.15 -13.05 0.59
N PRO A 79 -16.81 -14.33 0.83
CA PRO A 79 -17.79 -15.42 0.94
C PRO A 79 -18.89 -15.18 1.98
N GLY A 80 -18.56 -14.51 3.09
CA GLY A 80 -19.51 -14.19 4.15
C GLY A 80 -20.60 -13.19 3.76
N TYR A 81 -20.44 -12.51 2.61
CA TYR A 81 -21.36 -11.49 2.11
C TYR A 81 -21.97 -11.87 0.76
N LYS A 82 -21.89 -13.14 0.35
CA LYS A 82 -22.40 -13.58 -0.96
C LYS A 82 -23.91 -13.37 -1.14
N ASP A 83 -24.67 -13.59 -0.06
CA ASP A 83 -26.13 -13.64 -0.09
C ASP A 83 -26.79 -12.50 0.72
N ILE A 84 -26.08 -11.38 0.92
CA ILE A 84 -26.65 -10.23 1.64
C ILE A 84 -27.56 -9.39 0.74
N ASP A 85 -28.59 -8.80 1.33
CA ASP A 85 -29.36 -7.73 0.68
C ASP A 85 -28.58 -6.42 0.77
N CYS A 86 -28.13 -5.91 -0.38
CA CYS A 86 -27.40 -4.64 -0.47
C CYS A 86 -27.69 -3.87 -1.77
N ILE A 87 -27.22 -2.62 -1.82
CA ILE A 87 -27.30 -1.79 -3.02
C ILE A 87 -26.10 -2.11 -3.93
N GLY A 88 -26.39 -2.40 -5.20
CA GLY A 88 -25.37 -2.70 -6.22
C GLY A 88 -24.84 -4.14 -6.16
N LYS A 89 -23.95 -4.45 -7.09
CA LYS A 89 -23.22 -5.72 -7.22
C LYS A 89 -21.73 -5.45 -7.08
N ALA A 90 -20.94 -6.49 -6.76
CA ALA A 90 -19.49 -6.36 -6.60
C ALA A 90 -18.82 -5.63 -7.79
N ASP A 91 -19.24 -5.93 -9.01
CA ASP A 91 -18.69 -5.36 -10.25
C ASP A 91 -19.01 -3.86 -10.44
N ASP A 92 -20.00 -3.32 -9.73
CA ASP A 92 -20.33 -1.89 -9.76
C ASP A 92 -19.28 -1.05 -8.99
N PHE A 93 -18.47 -1.68 -8.13
CA PHE A 93 -17.50 -1.02 -7.24
C PHE A 93 -16.05 -1.21 -7.71
N THR A 94 -15.75 -0.75 -8.92
CA THR A 94 -14.44 -0.90 -9.58
C THR A 94 -13.26 -0.43 -8.73
N ASN A 95 -13.39 0.69 -8.01
CA ASN A 95 -12.33 1.17 -7.11
C ASN A 95 -12.09 0.24 -5.91
N ALA A 96 -13.14 -0.41 -5.38
CA ALA A 96 -12.99 -1.40 -4.33
C ALA A 96 -12.25 -2.64 -4.85
N ASP A 97 -12.48 -3.03 -6.11
CA ASP A 97 -11.72 -4.10 -6.76
C ASP A 97 -10.27 -3.74 -7.01
N ASN A 98 -9.99 -2.50 -7.40
CA ASN A 98 -8.62 -2.02 -7.56
C ASN A 98 -7.87 -2.09 -6.23
N VAL A 99 -8.51 -1.68 -5.12
CA VAL A 99 -7.96 -1.84 -3.76
C VAL A 99 -7.80 -3.31 -3.39
N MET A 100 -8.76 -4.17 -3.70
CA MET A 100 -8.69 -5.61 -3.40
C MET A 100 -7.56 -6.32 -4.14
N ARG A 101 -7.31 -5.95 -5.40
CA ARG A 101 -6.31 -6.59 -6.27
C ARG A 101 -4.91 -6.05 -6.02
N GLY A 102 -4.74 -4.73 -6.06
CA GLY A 102 -3.42 -4.08 -6.00
C GLY A 102 -3.07 -3.44 -4.65
N GLY A 103 -4.05 -3.24 -3.76
CA GLY A 103 -3.86 -2.50 -2.51
C GLY A 103 -2.95 -3.19 -1.50
N ILE A 104 -1.90 -2.49 -1.10
CA ILE A 104 -0.90 -2.91 -0.10
C ILE A 104 -0.71 -1.80 0.94
N LEU A 105 -0.48 -2.22 2.19
CA LEU A 105 -0.17 -1.36 3.32
C LEU A 105 1.25 -1.63 3.78
N LEU A 106 2.08 -0.59 3.78
CA LEU A 106 3.42 -0.59 4.37
C LEU A 106 3.41 -0.01 5.77
N ALA A 107 4.42 -0.36 6.56
CA ALA A 107 4.58 0.15 7.91
C ALA A 107 4.71 1.68 7.92
N LEU A 108 4.06 2.32 8.89
CA LEU A 108 4.11 3.78 9.04
C LEU A 108 4.02 4.21 10.51
N HIS A 109 4.35 3.33 11.45
CA HIS A 109 4.23 3.65 12.87
C HIS A 109 5.40 4.51 13.36
N HIS A 110 5.18 5.20 14.48
CA HIS A 110 6.15 6.11 15.12
C HIS A 110 7.41 5.42 15.67
N GLY A 111 7.49 4.09 15.60
CA GLY A 111 8.63 3.30 16.07
C GLY A 111 9.58 2.87 14.95
N LEU A 112 9.32 3.30 13.71
CA LEU A 112 10.24 3.08 12.59
C LEU A 112 11.45 4.00 12.74
N THR A 113 12.65 3.42 12.69
CA THR A 113 13.91 4.16 12.59
C THR A 113 14.23 4.44 11.13
N ASP A 114 15.18 5.36 10.89
CA ASP A 114 15.65 5.64 9.53
C ASP A 114 16.26 4.39 8.88
N GLU A 115 17.04 3.60 9.63
CA GLU A 115 17.58 2.32 9.14
C GLU A 115 16.49 1.33 8.69
N MET A 116 15.34 1.29 9.38
CA MET A 116 14.20 0.45 8.98
C MET A 116 13.53 0.98 7.71
N ILE A 117 13.40 2.31 7.58
CA ILE A 117 12.84 2.94 6.38
C ILE A 117 13.77 2.70 5.18
N ASP A 118 15.08 2.88 5.36
CA ASP A 118 16.09 2.64 4.34
C ASP A 118 16.11 1.17 3.90
N HIS A 119 15.92 0.23 4.84
CA HIS A 119 15.78 -1.20 4.50
C HIS A 119 14.53 -1.47 3.65
N VAL A 120 13.41 -0.81 3.94
CA VAL A 120 12.20 -0.89 3.11
C VAL A 120 12.46 -0.32 1.71
N HIS A 121 13.02 0.89 1.64
CA HIS A 121 13.28 1.59 0.38
C HIS A 121 14.27 0.82 -0.49
N SER A 122 15.44 0.46 0.03
CA SER A 122 16.45 -0.31 -0.71
C SER A 122 15.94 -1.68 -1.16
N SER A 123 15.09 -2.35 -0.36
CA SER A 123 14.47 -3.61 -0.76
C SER A 123 13.47 -3.41 -1.90
N CYS A 124 12.67 -2.33 -1.90
CA CYS A 124 11.80 -1.99 -3.02
C CYS A 124 12.60 -1.66 -4.28
N SER A 125 13.67 -0.86 -4.18
CA SER A 125 14.54 -0.56 -5.32
C SER A 125 15.13 -1.83 -5.92
N LEU A 126 15.67 -2.73 -5.08
CA LEU A 126 16.21 -4.01 -5.55
C LEU A 126 15.16 -4.85 -6.30
N PHE A 127 13.94 -4.95 -5.77
CA PHE A 127 12.85 -5.67 -6.45
C PHE A 127 12.53 -5.08 -7.82
N LEU A 128 12.48 -3.74 -7.92
CA LEU A 128 12.10 -3.03 -9.14
C LEU A 128 13.23 -3.07 -10.19
N GLU A 129 14.49 -2.95 -9.79
CA GLU A 129 15.66 -3.06 -10.68
C GLU A 129 15.83 -4.48 -11.26
N GLU A 130 15.41 -5.52 -10.53
CA GLU A 130 15.42 -6.90 -11.04
C GLU A 130 14.39 -7.12 -12.16
N LEU A 131 13.35 -6.28 -12.26
CA LEU A 131 12.32 -6.36 -13.30
C LEU A 131 12.71 -5.65 -14.60
N GLU A 132 13.72 -4.77 -14.57
CA GLU A 132 14.23 -4.05 -15.74
C GLU A 132 15.35 -4.80 -16.47
N LYS A 133 15.79 -5.95 -15.94
CA LYS A 133 16.80 -6.83 -16.56
C LYS A 133 16.18 -7.86 -17.49
#